data_AF-A0A016VZ33-F1
#
_entry.id   AF-A0A016VZ33-F1
#
_cell.length_a   1.000
_cell.length_b   1.000
_cell.length_c   1.000
_cell.angle_alpha   90.00
_cell.angle_beta   90.00
_cell.angle_gamma   90.00
#
_symmetry.space_group_name_H-M   'P 1'
#
loop_
_entity.id
_entity.type
_entity.pdbx_description
1 polymer ?
#
loop_
_entity_poly.entity_id
_entity_poly.type
_entity_poly.pdbx_seq_one_letter_code
_entity_poly.pdbx_strand_id
1 'polypeptide(L)'
;MSIPQEHLRAIIFYEWRRGTEATETVRNINSALGEDTTSISTVERCFVRFREGDTDFKDKPRMGRPHTVEDLEDSSILDVVKGDLEVSTCNLATDSDVPIQRPSVASRLSATEKC
;
A
#
# COMPACT_ATOMS: atom_id res chain seq x y z
N MET A 1 -19.89 11.87 15.48
CA MET A 1 -18.91 12.94 15.17
C MET A 1 -17.83 12.34 14.28
N SER A 2 -17.36 13.04 13.25
CA SER A 2 -16.26 12.54 12.40
C SER A 2 -14.94 13.08 12.93
N ILE A 3 -14.02 12.18 13.30
CA ILE A 3 -12.70 12.54 13.83
C ILE A 3 -11.69 12.45 12.68
N PRO A 4 -10.95 13.53 12.38
CA PRO A 4 -9.88 13.49 11.40
C PRO A 4 -8.85 12.40 11.74
N GLN A 5 -8.39 11.65 10.73
CA GLN A 5 -7.44 10.55 10.91
C GLN A 5 -6.12 10.99 11.57
N GLU A 6 -5.69 12.22 11.29
CA GLU A 6 -4.50 12.82 11.92
C GLU A 6 -4.68 12.99 13.44
N HIS A 7 -5.86 13.40 13.89
CA HIS A 7 -6.17 13.53 15.31
C HIS A 7 -6.22 12.16 15.98
N LEU A 8 -6.82 11.17 15.33
CA LEU A 8 -6.85 9.80 15.85
C LEU A 8 -5.43 9.26 16.03
N ARG A 9 -4.54 9.45 15.07
CA ARG A 9 -3.13 9.02 15.18
C ARG A 9 -2.36 9.76 16.26
N ALA A 10 -2.61 11.06 16.44
CA ALA A 10 -2.00 11.83 17.52
C ALA A 10 -2.43 11.30 18.91
N ILE A 11 -3.69 10.91 19.07
CA ILE A 11 -4.20 10.29 20.30
C ILE A 11 -3.57 8.91 20.51
N ILE A 12 -3.47 8.08 19.47
CA ILE A 12 -2.81 6.78 19.56
C ILE A 12 -1.33 6.94 19.93
N PHE A 13 -0.65 7.97 19.40
CA PHE A 13 0.74 8.28 19.76
C PHE A 13 0.88 8.70 21.22
N TYR A 14 -0.06 9.51 21.73
CA TYR A 14 -0.09 9.88 23.14
C TYR A 14 -0.22 8.64 24.04
N GLU A 15 -1.15 7.74 23.75
CA GLU A 15 -1.33 6.48 24.48
C GLU A 15 -0.07 5.60 24.39
N TRP A 16 0.53 5.49 23.20
CA TRP A 16 1.81 4.79 23.01
C TRP A 16 2.94 5.35 23.88
N ARG A 17 3.06 6.69 23.99
CA ARG A 17 4.05 7.35 24.88
C ARG A 17 3.76 7.14 26.36
N ARG A 18 2.51 6.92 26.74
CA ARG A 18 2.13 6.52 28.10
C ARG A 18 2.50 5.07 28.43
N GLY A 19 2.83 4.27 27.41
CA GLY A 19 3.18 2.85 27.57
C GLY A 19 1.96 1.94 27.70
N THR A 20 0.79 2.35 27.19
CA THR A 20 -0.40 1.50 27.17
C THR A 20 -0.29 0.41 26.10
N GLU A 21 -0.86 -0.76 26.38
CA GLU A 21 -1.00 -1.82 25.38
C GLU A 21 -1.99 -1.43 24.28
N ALA A 22 -1.94 -2.07 23.12
CA ALA A 22 -2.87 -1.80 22.02
C ALA A 22 -4.34 -2.04 22.41
N THR A 23 -4.61 -3.09 23.19
CA THR A 23 -5.96 -3.43 23.68
C THR A 23 -6.52 -2.35 24.63
N GLU A 24 -5.72 -1.92 25.60
CA GLU A 24 -6.00 -0.82 26.51
C GLU A 24 -6.24 0.49 25.74
N THR A 25 -5.40 0.77 24.74
CA THR A 25 -5.47 1.97 23.91
C THR A 25 -6.79 2.05 23.14
N VAL A 26 -7.23 0.95 22.53
CA VAL A 26 -8.53 0.89 21.83
C VAL A 26 -9.68 1.15 22.81
N ARG A 27 -9.64 0.55 24.00
CA ARG A 27 -10.66 0.76 25.05
C ARG A 27 -10.72 2.23 25.49
N ASN A 28 -9.56 2.84 25.75
CA ASN A 28 -9.48 4.24 26.14
C ASN A 28 -10.04 5.17 25.06
N ILE A 29 -9.66 4.94 23.80
CA ILE A 29 -10.12 5.74 22.66
C ILE A 29 -11.62 5.57 22.44
N ASN A 30 -12.12 4.34 22.38
CA ASN A 30 -13.54 4.09 22.13
C ASN A 30 -14.42 4.55 23.30
N SER A 31 -13.92 4.47 24.54
CA SER A 31 -14.62 5.02 25.70
C SER A 31 -14.69 6.55 25.70
N ALA A 32 -13.68 7.24 25.16
CA ALA A 32 -13.61 8.70 25.20
C ALA A 32 -14.25 9.37 23.98
N LEU A 33 -14.13 8.75 22.81
CA LEU A 33 -14.49 9.35 21.52
C LEU A 33 -15.75 8.74 20.88
N GLY A 34 -16.21 7.60 21.40
CA GLY A 34 -17.37 6.86 20.92
C GLY A 34 -17.03 5.42 20.53
N GLU A 35 -18.03 4.55 20.62
CA GLU A 35 -17.88 3.14 20.25
C GLU A 35 -17.40 3.00 18.80
N ASP A 36 -16.53 2.01 18.57
CA ASP A 36 -15.93 1.70 17.26
C ASP A 36 -15.18 2.87 16.58
N THR A 37 -14.70 3.85 17.34
CA THR A 37 -13.86 4.93 16.80
C THR A 37 -12.55 4.40 16.20
N THR A 38 -11.97 3.37 16.82
CA THR A 38 -10.75 2.72 16.34
C THR A 38 -10.76 1.21 16.55
N SER A 39 -9.90 0.52 15.82
CA SER A 39 -9.71 -0.93 15.89
C SER A 39 -8.30 -1.29 16.36
N ILE A 40 -8.14 -2.49 16.91
CA ILE A 40 -6.84 -3.01 17.35
C ILE A 40 -5.82 -2.96 16.20
N SER A 41 -6.21 -3.39 14.99
CA SER A 41 -5.32 -3.40 13.83
C SER A 41 -4.84 -1.99 13.45
N THR A 42 -5.67 -0.97 13.62
CA THR A 42 -5.28 0.43 13.39
C THR A 42 -4.23 0.88 14.40
N VAL A 43 -4.44 0.56 15.68
CA VAL A 43 -3.52 0.90 16.78
C VAL A 43 -2.18 0.20 16.61
N GLU A 44 -2.18 -1.10 16.33
CA GLU A 44 -0.95 -1.88 16.12
C GLU A 44 -0.13 -1.36 14.94
N ARG A 45 -0.78 -1.02 13.82
CA ARG A 45 -0.10 -0.42 12.67
C ARG A 45 0.55 0.92 13.03
N CYS A 46 -0.10 1.73 13.86
CA CYS A 46 0.49 2.97 14.35
C CYS A 46 1.68 2.69 15.28
N PHE A 47 1.57 1.70 16.18
CA PHE A 47 2.64 1.33 17.10
C PHE A 47 3.89 0.80 16.36
N VAL A 48 3.73 0.07 15.26
CA VAL A 48 4.85 -0.31 14.39
C VAL A 48 5.54 0.94 13.85
N ARG A 49 4.79 1.88 13.26
CA ARG A 49 5.35 3.14 12.73
C ARG A 49 6.06 3.97 13.79
N PHE A 50 5.50 4.05 14.99
CA PHE A 50 6.10 4.81 16.09
C PHE A 50 7.39 4.17 16.61
N ARG A 51 7.48 2.84 16.61
CA ARG A 51 8.74 2.12 16.91
C ARG A 51 9.82 2.39 15.88
N GLU A 52 9.44 2.62 14.63
CA GLU A 52 10.35 3.02 13.54
C GLU A 52 10.73 4.51 13.58
N GLY A 53 10.17 5.29 14.52
CA GLY A 53 10.42 6.72 14.66
C GLY A 53 9.60 7.60 13.70
N ASP A 54 8.67 7.02 12.93
CA ASP A 54 7.77 7.77 12.06
C ASP A 54 6.65 8.41 12.89
N THR A 55 6.83 9.70 13.21
CA THR A 55 5.88 10.52 13.98
C THR A 55 4.98 11.38 13.11
N ASP A 56 4.96 11.14 11.79
CA ASP A 56 4.05 11.86 10.90
C ASP A 56 2.63 11.29 11.00
N PHE A 57 1.72 12.12 11.49
CA PHE A 57 0.30 11.79 11.62
C PHE A 57 -0.46 11.91 10.29
N LYS A 58 0.12 12.57 9.28
CA LYS A 58 -0.50 12.71 7.98
C LYS A 58 -0.39 11.41 7.17
N ASP A 59 -1.32 11.25 6.25
CA ASP A 59 -1.19 10.20 5.24
C ASP A 59 -0.07 10.56 4.29
N LYS A 60 0.89 9.64 4.14
CA LYS A 60 1.86 9.72 3.06
C LYS A 60 1.10 9.70 1.73
N PRO A 61 1.57 10.45 0.71
CA PRO A 61 0.99 10.38 -0.61
C PRO A 61 0.86 8.92 -1.02
N ARG A 62 -0.34 8.50 -1.43
CA ARG A 62 -0.52 7.17 -2.01
C ARG A 62 0.23 7.18 -3.34
N MET A 63 1.42 6.60 -3.35
CA MET A 63 2.08 6.24 -4.60
C MET A 63 1.16 5.23 -5.27
N GLY A 64 0.33 5.71 -6.20
CA GLY A 64 -0.55 4.88 -6.99
C GLY A 64 0.27 3.89 -7.81
N ARG A 65 -0.39 2.84 -8.31
CA ARG A 65 0.18 1.99 -9.34
C ARG A 65 0.62 2.90 -10.51
N PRO A 66 1.86 2.83 -11.00
CA PRO A 66 2.23 3.54 -12.22
C PRO A 66 1.23 3.17 -13.31
N HIS A 67 0.54 4.16 -13.86
CA HIS A 67 -0.25 3.94 -15.06
C HIS A 67 0.74 3.60 -16.16
N THR A 68 0.71 2.34 -16.63
CA THR A 68 1.36 1.96 -17.88
C THR A 68 0.61 2.70 -18.98
N VAL A 69 1.10 3.90 -19.32
CA VAL A 69 0.70 4.58 -20.55
C VAL A 69 1.29 3.76 -21.69
N GLU A 70 0.41 3.04 -22.38
CA GLU A 70 0.64 2.59 -23.75
C GLU A 70 0.67 3.81 -24.67
N ASP A 71 1.68 4.67 -24.54
CA ASP A 71 2.02 5.68 -25.53
C ASP A 71 3.44 5.36 -26.01
N LEU A 72 3.52 4.33 -26.85
CA LEU A 72 4.67 4.05 -27.71
C LEU A 72 4.68 5.05 -28.87
N GLU A 73 4.77 6.35 -28.59
CA GLU A 73 4.98 7.38 -29.61
C GLU A 73 5.91 8.47 -29.09
N ASP A 74 7.10 8.09 -28.65
CA ASP A 74 8.25 8.98 -28.66
C ASP A 74 9.49 8.19 -29.09
N SER A 75 9.75 8.23 -30.39
CA SER A 75 10.91 7.65 -31.04
C SER A 75 12.21 8.35 -30.59
N SER A 76 12.72 8.05 -29.40
CA SER A 76 14.03 8.53 -28.97
C SER A 76 14.87 7.58 -28.10
N ILE A 77 14.37 6.39 -27.72
CA ILE A 77 15.11 5.47 -26.83
C ILE A 77 15.77 4.30 -27.60
N LEU A 78 16.25 4.53 -28.83
CA LEU A 78 17.00 3.53 -29.61
C LEU A 78 18.36 4.06 -30.09
N ASP A 79 19.09 4.82 -29.27
CA ASP A 79 20.47 5.21 -29.61
C ASP A 79 21.50 5.13 -28.46
N VAL A 80 21.19 4.43 -27.36
CA VAL A 80 22.18 4.18 -26.28
C VAL A 80 22.53 2.69 -26.16
N VAL A 81 22.08 1.86 -27.10
CA VAL A 81 22.48 0.43 -27.19
C VAL A 81 23.82 0.30 -27.93
N LYS A 82 24.83 1.09 -27.54
CA LYS A 82 26.22 0.79 -27.90
C LYS A 82 27.22 1.46 -26.96
N GLY A 83 27.64 0.72 -25.94
CA GLY A 83 28.73 1.09 -25.05
C GLY A 83 28.82 0.11 -23.90
N ASP A 84 29.56 -0.97 -24.13
CA ASP A 84 29.85 -2.02 -23.15
C ASP A 84 30.36 -1.45 -21.82
N LEU A 85 29.77 -1.88 -20.70
CA LEU A 85 30.53 -2.07 -19.48
C LEU A 85 29.97 -3.22 -18.67
N GLU A 86 30.83 -4.23 -18.51
CA GLU A 86 30.66 -5.43 -17.73
C GLU A 86 30.01 -5.18 -16.37
N VAL A 87 29.11 -6.07 -15.94
CA VAL A 87 29.20 -6.70 -14.62
C VAL A 87 28.31 -7.94 -14.54
N SER A 88 29.02 -9.05 -14.50
CA SER A 88 28.80 -10.21 -13.64
C SER A 88 27.37 -10.66 -13.35
N THR A 89 27.05 -11.77 -14.00
CA THR A 89 26.08 -12.78 -13.59
C THR A 89 26.17 -13.12 -12.10
N CYS A 90 25.07 -13.00 -11.37
CA CYS A 90 24.79 -13.87 -10.22
C CYS A 90 23.58 -14.72 -10.57
N ASN A 91 23.87 -15.85 -11.20
CA ASN A 91 22.94 -16.97 -11.31
C ASN A 91 22.72 -17.56 -9.92
N LEU A 92 21.46 -17.75 -9.53
CA LEU A 92 21.05 -18.87 -8.69
C LEU A 92 19.77 -19.50 -9.28
N ALA A 93 19.99 -20.63 -9.94
CA ALA A 93 19.10 -21.76 -10.21
C ALA A 93 18.35 -22.20 -8.93
N THR A 94 17.18 -22.86 -8.91
CA THR A 94 16.52 -23.77 -9.88
C THR A 94 15.09 -24.08 -9.40
N ASP A 95 14.27 -24.53 -10.36
CA ASP A 95 13.15 -25.50 -10.26
C ASP A 95 11.93 -25.21 -9.37
N SER A 96 10.76 -25.01 -9.99
CA SER A 96 9.81 -26.11 -10.24
C SER A 96 8.48 -25.60 -10.83
N ASP A 97 8.11 -26.23 -11.94
CA ASP A 97 6.79 -26.46 -12.56
C ASP A 97 5.58 -25.55 -12.30
N VAL A 98 5.06 -25.04 -13.43
CA VAL A 98 3.73 -24.44 -13.63
C VAL A 98 2.63 -25.50 -13.39
N PRO A 99 1.48 -25.11 -12.82
CA PRO A 99 0.27 -25.16 -13.65
C PRO A 99 -0.60 -23.92 -13.48
N ILE A 100 -0.72 -23.15 -14.57
CA ILE A 100 -1.80 -22.20 -14.79
C ILE A 100 -3.11 -23.01 -14.82
N GLN A 101 -4.02 -22.76 -13.86
CA GLN A 101 -5.41 -23.15 -14.00
C GLN A 101 -6.31 -21.90 -13.95
N ARG A 102 -7.04 -21.74 -15.06
CA ARG A 102 -8.00 -20.68 -15.41
C ARG A 102 -9.20 -20.69 -14.46
N PRO A 103 -9.83 -19.53 -14.24
CA PRO A 103 -11.20 -19.34 -14.75
C PRO A 103 -11.41 -17.89 -15.24
N SER A 104 -12.46 -17.48 -15.94
CA SER A 104 -13.59 -18.12 -16.62
C SER A 104 -14.11 -17.01 -17.53
N VAL A 105 -14.36 -17.31 -18.80
CA VAL A 105 -14.95 -16.36 -19.75
C VAL A 105 -16.40 -16.07 -19.38
N ALA A 106 -16.63 -14.93 -18.74
CA ALA A 106 -17.91 -14.25 -18.60
C ALA A 106 -17.57 -12.75 -18.60
N SER A 107 -18.00 -11.90 -19.52
CA SER A 107 -19.23 -11.91 -20.28
C SER A 107 -19.00 -11.35 -21.68
N ARG A 108 -19.88 -11.82 -22.55
CA ARG A 108 -19.88 -11.65 -23.99
C ARG A 108 -20.27 -10.22 -24.36
N LEU A 109 -19.56 -9.71 -25.36
CA LEU A 109 -19.91 -8.53 -26.14
C LEU A 109 -21.34 -8.63 -26.69
N SER A 110 -22.11 -7.59 -26.44
CA SER A 110 -23.23 -7.12 -27.27
C SER A 110 -23.46 -5.66 -26.84
N ALA A 111 -23.54 -4.65 -27.70
CA ALA A 111 -24.11 -4.66 -29.02
C ALA A 111 -23.42 -3.64 -29.94
N THR A 112 -23.46 -3.99 -31.21
CA THR A 112 -23.40 -3.14 -32.39
C THR A 112 -24.50 -2.07 -32.37
N GLU A 113 -24.19 -0.83 -32.74
CA GLU A 113 -25.01 0.03 -33.60
C GLU A 113 -24.15 1.29 -33.96
N LYS A 114 -23.66 1.49 -35.18
CA LYS A 114 -24.30 1.80 -36.49
C LYS A 114 -24.37 3.32 -36.71
N CYS A 115 -23.95 3.74 -37.90
CA CYS A 115 -23.78 5.11 -38.40
C CYS A 115 -24.87 6.11 -38.01
#